data_AF-A0A2A5DFU9-F1
#
_entry.id   AF-A0A2A5DFU9-F1
#
_cell.length_a   1.000
_cell.length_b   1.000
_cell.length_c   1.000
_cell.angle_alpha   90.00
_cell.angle_beta   90.00
_cell.angle_gamma   90.00
#
_symmetry.space_group_name_H-M   'P 1'
#
loop_
_entity.id
_entity.type
_entity.pdbx_description
1 polymer ?
#
loop_
_entity_poly.entity_id
_entity_poly.type
_entity_poly.pdbx_seq_one_letter_code
_entity_poly.pdbx_strand_id
1 'polypeptide(L)'
;MPILKITIFIGLSFIGSLLLFISTEKKLSFKVSEKEAIQNLLKIYQASWKWKNSDIDSNSQNDFWTRDIAALYYYQKPNGKRVKLIPQVLALADIDPRRHFYRSTSFNFASFRGYGFKMILYDSVGLFYANADPSTQIRSTNLNSFGILAFPLQKKLKLKSFIINEKCQIFSKYLKKIEEANKWPSFPKKEGWKSIKITKVDNN
;
A
#
# COMPACT_ATOMS: atom_id res chain seq x y z
N MET A 1 -25.12 10.24 44.62
CA MET A 1 -25.57 10.01 43.23
C MET A 1 -24.44 9.41 42.40
N PRO A 2 -24.37 8.09 42.23
CA PRO A 2 -23.76 7.46 41.06
C PRO A 2 -24.88 6.66 40.35
N ILE A 3 -24.89 6.31 39.07
CA ILE A 3 -23.90 5.66 38.21
C ILE A 3 -24.43 5.85 36.78
N LEU A 4 -23.61 6.35 35.86
CA LEU A 4 -23.83 6.08 34.44
C LEU A 4 -22.50 5.66 33.83
N LYS A 5 -22.36 4.36 33.55
CA LYS A 5 -21.30 3.82 32.70
C LYS A 5 -21.96 2.90 31.68
N ILE A 6 -22.30 3.48 30.53
CA ILE A 6 -22.62 2.71 29.34
C ILE A 6 -21.31 2.55 28.58
N THR A 7 -20.73 1.35 28.66
CA THR A 7 -19.58 0.97 27.84
C THR A 7 -20.08 -0.04 26.80
N ILE A 8 -20.36 0.45 25.59
CA ILE A 8 -20.69 -0.38 24.44
C ILE A 8 -19.37 -0.88 23.85
N PHE A 9 -19.00 -2.12 24.14
CA PHE A 9 -17.95 -2.86 23.45
C PHE A 9 -18.58 -3.60 22.26
N ILE A 10 -18.57 -2.98 21.08
CA ILE A 10 -18.77 -3.69 19.82
C ILE A 10 -17.41 -3.80 19.15
N GLY A 11 -16.62 -4.77 19.63
CA GLY A 11 -15.38 -5.17 18.99
C GLY A 11 -15.70 -5.98 17.75
N LEU A 12 -15.73 -5.33 16.59
CA LEU A 12 -15.79 -5.99 15.29
C LEU A 12 -14.54 -6.87 15.08
N SER A 13 -14.67 -8.15 15.39
CA SER A 13 -13.75 -9.20 14.94
C SER A 13 -14.10 -9.57 13.50
N PHE A 14 -13.50 -8.87 12.53
CA PHE A 14 -13.50 -9.29 11.13
C PHE A 14 -12.13 -9.04 10.49
N ILE A 15 -11.10 -9.73 11.00
CA ILE A 15 -9.88 -9.99 10.23
C ILE A 15 -9.97 -11.43 9.75
N GLY A 16 -10.95 -11.70 8.89
CA GLY A 16 -10.97 -12.94 8.12
C GLY A 16 -9.81 -12.92 7.14
N SER A 17 -8.93 -13.91 7.22
CA SER A 17 -7.82 -14.14 6.28
C SER A 17 -8.36 -14.30 4.86
N LEU A 18 -8.41 -13.19 4.12
CA LEU A 18 -8.83 -13.17 2.73
C LEU A 18 -7.66 -13.61 1.84
N LEU A 19 -7.59 -14.91 1.57
CA LEU A 19 -6.72 -15.48 0.54
C LEU A 19 -7.38 -15.21 -0.84
N LEU A 20 -6.82 -14.26 -1.59
CA LEU A 20 -7.31 -13.89 -2.92
C LEU A 20 -6.52 -14.64 -4.00
N PHE A 21 -7.22 -15.46 -4.80
CA PHE A 21 -6.71 -16.01 -6.05
C PHE A 21 -7.48 -15.40 -7.23
N ILE A 22 -6.79 -15.19 -8.35
CA ILE A 22 -7.35 -14.48 -9.52
C ILE A 22 -8.07 -15.51 -10.43
N SER A 23 -9.41 -15.59 -10.34
CA SER A 23 -10.27 -16.36 -11.27
C SER A 23 -10.65 -15.52 -12.51
N THR A 24 -10.88 -16.20 -13.63
CA THR A 24 -10.65 -15.64 -14.96
C THR A 24 -11.81 -15.80 -15.94
N GLU A 25 -12.58 -14.73 -16.15
CA GLU A 25 -13.34 -14.51 -17.38
C GLU A 25 -12.46 -13.78 -18.40
N LYS A 26 -12.45 -14.24 -19.68
CA LYS A 26 -11.50 -13.84 -20.74
C LYS A 26 -10.10 -13.56 -20.18
N LYS A 27 -9.44 -14.64 -19.73
CA LYS A 27 -8.13 -14.70 -19.05
C LYS A 27 -7.18 -13.59 -19.52
N LEU A 28 -7.10 -12.48 -18.77
CA LEU A 28 -5.91 -11.64 -18.83
C LEU A 28 -4.74 -12.54 -18.40
N SER A 29 -3.99 -13.05 -19.36
CA SER A 29 -2.83 -13.90 -19.11
C SER A 29 -1.73 -13.02 -18.50
N PHE A 30 -1.62 -13.04 -17.18
CA PHE A 30 -0.51 -12.42 -16.46
C PHE A 30 0.66 -13.39 -16.35
N LYS A 31 1.88 -12.86 -16.50
CA LYS A 31 3.11 -13.58 -16.17
C LYS A 31 3.17 -13.88 -14.67
N VAL A 32 3.96 -14.87 -14.27
CA VAL A 32 4.12 -15.24 -12.85
C VAL A 32 4.52 -14.02 -12.00
N SER A 33 5.52 -13.26 -12.44
CA SER A 33 5.97 -12.04 -11.75
C SER A 33 4.88 -10.97 -11.62
N GLU A 34 3.99 -10.85 -12.62
CA GLU A 34 2.85 -9.93 -12.58
C GLU A 34 1.81 -10.36 -11.54
N LYS A 35 1.53 -11.67 -11.44
CA LYS A 35 0.63 -12.22 -10.41
C LYS A 35 1.21 -12.00 -9.01
N GLU A 36 2.50 -12.26 -8.83
CA GLU A 36 3.19 -12.01 -7.55
C GLU A 36 3.19 -10.51 -7.18
N ALA A 37 3.37 -9.61 -8.15
CA ALA A 37 3.28 -8.18 -7.92
C ALA A 37 1.89 -7.76 -7.42
N ILE A 38 0.82 -8.28 -8.02
CA ILE A 38 -0.57 -8.04 -7.57
C ILE A 38 -0.79 -8.59 -6.16
N GLN A 39 -0.34 -9.80 -5.87
CA GLN A 39 -0.45 -10.40 -4.53
C GLN A 39 0.28 -9.56 -3.47
N ASN A 40 1.46 -9.04 -3.80
CA ASN A 40 2.20 -8.19 -2.87
C ASN A 40 1.58 -6.80 -2.72
N LEU A 41 0.98 -6.22 -3.76
CA LEU A 41 0.15 -5.02 -3.63
C LEU A 41 -1.00 -5.24 -2.64
N LEU A 42 -1.66 -6.40 -2.69
CA LEU A 42 -2.72 -6.75 -1.75
C LEU A 42 -2.21 -6.87 -0.31
N LYS A 43 -1.01 -7.44 -0.09
CA LYS A 43 -0.39 -7.49 1.24
C LYS A 43 -0.08 -6.09 1.78
N ILE A 44 0.45 -5.20 0.93
CA ILE A 44 0.72 -3.81 1.31
C ILE A 44 -0.60 -3.09 1.63
N TYR A 45 -1.63 -3.26 0.80
CA TYR A 45 -2.97 -2.73 1.05
C TYR A 45 -3.54 -3.19 2.41
N GLN A 46 -3.42 -4.48 2.74
CA GLN A 46 -3.85 -5.02 4.03
C GLN A 46 -3.06 -4.39 5.19
N ALA A 47 -1.75 -4.20 5.01
CA ALA A 47 -0.90 -3.52 5.99
C ALA A 47 -1.31 -2.05 6.19
N SER A 48 -1.65 -1.31 5.12
CA SER A 48 -2.16 0.05 5.22
C SER A 48 -3.47 0.13 5.99
N TRP A 49 -4.40 -0.81 5.77
CA TRP A 49 -5.63 -0.89 6.55
C TRP A 49 -5.39 -1.22 8.03
N LYS A 50 -4.43 -2.11 8.31
CA LYS A 50 -4.01 -2.39 9.68
C LYS A 50 -3.33 -1.19 10.34
N TRP A 51 -2.61 -0.37 9.57
CA TRP A 51 -2.07 0.90 10.06
C TRP A 51 -3.18 1.80 10.60
N LYS A 52 -4.15 2.09 9.74
CA LYS A 52 -5.28 2.97 10.04
C LYS A 52 -6.14 2.49 11.20
N ASN A 53 -6.45 1.20 11.25
CA ASN A 53 -7.39 0.66 12.23
C ASN A 53 -6.76 0.33 13.58
N SER A 54 -5.44 0.50 13.74
CA SER A 54 -4.73 0.12 14.97
C SER A 54 -3.79 1.20 15.49
N ASP A 55 -3.93 2.45 15.00
CA ASP A 55 -3.12 3.60 15.43
C ASP A 55 -1.63 3.22 15.58
N ILE A 56 -1.07 2.72 14.47
CA ILE A 56 0.22 2.02 14.51
C ILE A 56 1.36 2.97 14.91
N ASP A 57 1.32 4.23 14.53
CA ASP A 57 2.25 5.28 14.95
C ASP A 57 1.91 5.90 16.32
N SER A 58 0.72 5.62 16.87
CA SER A 58 0.27 6.09 18.18
C SER A 58 0.12 7.61 18.23
N ASN A 59 -0.33 8.21 17.12
CA ASN A 59 -0.61 9.63 16.99
C ASN A 59 -2.07 9.99 17.30
N SER A 60 -2.87 9.01 17.76
CA SER A 60 -4.30 9.15 18.08
C SER A 60 -5.19 9.48 16.87
N GLN A 61 -4.71 9.24 15.65
CA GLN A 61 -5.48 9.43 14.43
C GLN A 61 -5.58 8.12 13.63
N ASN A 62 -6.79 7.84 13.15
CA ASN A 62 -7.02 6.71 12.25
C ASN A 62 -6.71 7.16 10.81
N ASP A 63 -5.43 7.21 10.47
CA ASP A 63 -4.95 7.61 9.15
C ASP A 63 -4.18 6.49 8.43
N PHE A 64 -4.00 6.64 7.13
CA PHE A 64 -3.14 5.78 6.35
C PHE A 64 -1.74 6.34 6.32
N TRP A 65 -0.74 5.47 6.47
CA TRP A 65 0.61 5.79 6.04
C TRP A 65 0.67 5.92 4.51
N THR A 66 1.16 7.06 4.02
CA THR A 66 1.19 7.38 2.58
C THR A 66 2.56 7.78 2.07
N ARG A 67 3.58 7.77 2.94
CA ARG A 67 4.89 8.28 2.58
C ARG A 67 5.73 7.32 1.74
N ASP A 68 5.82 6.08 2.20
CA ASP A 68 6.70 5.05 1.67
C ASP A 68 6.22 3.66 2.12
N ILE A 69 6.68 2.61 1.45
CA ILE A 69 6.32 1.21 1.76
C ILE A 69 7.18 0.66 2.90
N ALA A 70 8.44 1.09 2.96
CA ALA A 70 9.43 0.57 3.90
C ALA A 70 9.05 0.82 5.38
N ALA A 71 8.34 1.90 5.71
CA ALA A 71 7.86 2.19 7.06
C ALA A 71 6.89 1.13 7.60
N LEU A 72 6.16 0.43 6.74
CA LEU A 72 5.30 -0.69 7.14
C LEU A 72 6.10 -1.87 7.77
N TYR A 73 7.44 -1.82 7.73
CA TYR A 73 8.35 -2.74 8.42
C TYR A 73 9.43 -2.05 9.29
N TYR A 74 9.84 -0.83 8.95
CA TYR A 74 10.96 -0.18 9.64
C TYR A 74 10.55 0.96 10.55
N TYR A 75 9.30 1.42 10.51
CA TYR A 75 8.85 2.50 11.38
C TYR A 75 9.05 2.13 12.84
N GLN A 76 9.69 3.04 13.58
CA GLN A 76 9.90 2.89 15.01
C GLN A 76 8.92 3.76 15.77
N LYS A 77 8.06 3.12 16.55
CA LYS A 77 7.11 3.80 17.43
C LYS A 77 7.84 4.60 18.51
N PRO A 78 7.19 5.61 19.13
CA PRO A 78 7.76 6.35 20.25
C PRO A 78 8.27 5.48 21.40
N ASN A 79 7.62 4.33 21.66
CA ASN A 79 8.03 3.35 22.67
C ASN A 79 9.23 2.48 22.25
N GLY A 80 9.88 2.78 21.13
CA GLY A 80 11.04 2.07 20.60
C GLY A 80 10.74 0.78 19.84
N LYS A 81 9.51 0.26 19.86
CA LYS A 81 9.13 -0.95 19.12
C LYS A 81 9.04 -0.67 17.63
N ARG A 82 9.45 -1.65 16.82
CA ARG A 82 9.33 -1.58 15.35
C ARG A 82 8.03 -2.16 14.86
N VAL A 83 7.47 -1.53 13.84
CA VAL A 83 6.31 -2.02 13.08
C VAL A 83 6.74 -3.21 12.21
N LYS A 84 5.91 -4.23 12.05
CA LYS A 84 6.20 -5.39 11.17
C LYS A 84 4.90 -5.86 10.48
N LEU A 85 4.33 -5.02 9.62
CA LEU A 85 3.05 -5.31 8.95
C LEU A 85 3.21 -6.03 7.62
N ILE A 86 4.37 -5.88 6.97
CA ILE A 86 4.74 -6.59 5.73
C ILE A 86 6.03 -7.39 5.92
N PRO A 87 6.35 -8.37 5.06
CA PRO A 87 7.66 -9.01 5.06
C PRO A 87 8.79 -8.03 4.73
N GLN A 88 9.98 -8.24 5.32
CA GLN A 88 11.15 -7.39 5.07
C GLN A 88 11.51 -7.26 3.59
N VAL A 89 11.37 -8.36 2.82
CA VAL A 89 11.65 -8.37 1.38
C VAL A 89 10.75 -7.41 0.58
N LEU A 90 9.53 -7.12 1.04
CA LEU A 90 8.68 -6.11 0.42
C LEU A 90 9.08 -4.70 0.84
N ALA A 91 9.47 -4.52 2.10
CA ALA A 91 10.00 -3.25 2.57
C ALA A 91 11.27 -2.86 1.81
N LEU A 92 12.19 -3.80 1.55
CA LEU A 92 13.41 -3.56 0.76
C LEU A 92 13.14 -3.33 -0.74
N ALA A 93 11.98 -3.75 -1.23
CA ALA A 93 11.55 -3.51 -2.61
C ALA A 93 10.89 -2.13 -2.79
N ASP A 94 10.86 -1.29 -1.74
CA ASP A 94 10.48 0.11 -1.86
C ASP A 94 11.51 0.89 -2.67
N ILE A 95 11.07 1.55 -3.75
CA ILE A 95 11.91 2.35 -4.64
C ILE A 95 11.97 3.83 -4.25
N ASP A 96 11.18 4.29 -3.27
CA ASP A 96 11.29 5.65 -2.70
C ASP A 96 11.22 5.65 -1.15
N PRO A 97 12.10 4.90 -0.46
CA PRO A 97 12.10 4.80 1.00
C PRO A 97 12.55 6.11 1.64
N ARG A 98 11.89 6.55 2.72
CA ARG A 98 12.24 7.79 3.42
C ARG A 98 12.98 7.51 4.72
N ARG A 99 14.30 7.71 4.66
CA ARG A 99 15.25 7.37 5.73
C ARG A 99 15.01 8.07 7.07
N HIS A 100 14.28 9.19 7.09
CA HIS A 100 13.98 9.91 8.33
C HIS A 100 13.26 9.05 9.38
N PHE A 101 12.58 7.98 8.97
CA PHE A 101 11.82 7.10 9.86
C PHE A 101 12.59 5.85 10.30
N TYR A 102 13.81 5.63 9.81
CA TYR A 102 14.55 4.40 10.08
C TYR A 102 15.89 4.72 10.76
N ARG A 103 16.11 4.15 11.94
CA ARG A 103 17.42 4.26 12.62
C ARG A 103 18.58 3.58 11.88
N SER A 104 18.30 2.77 10.86
CA SER A 104 19.32 2.05 10.10
C SER A 104 19.77 2.85 8.88
N THR A 105 21.08 3.11 8.78
CA THR A 105 21.71 3.85 7.68
C THR A 105 21.86 3.03 6.40
N SER A 106 21.68 1.71 6.44
CA SER A 106 21.82 0.82 5.28
C SER A 106 20.47 0.27 4.81
N PHE A 107 19.72 1.07 4.06
CA PHE A 107 18.61 0.57 3.27
C PHE A 107 19.16 0.03 1.94
N ASN A 108 19.29 -1.30 1.84
CA ASN A 108 19.77 -1.97 0.64
C ASN A 108 18.58 -2.36 -0.24
N PHE A 109 18.28 -1.50 -1.20
CA PHE A 109 17.21 -1.74 -2.16
C PHE A 109 17.36 -3.11 -2.86
N ALA A 110 16.29 -3.88 -2.92
CA ALA A 110 16.25 -5.15 -3.63
C ALA A 110 14.88 -5.36 -4.28
N SER A 111 14.85 -5.49 -5.61
CA SER A 111 13.59 -5.76 -6.31
C SER A 111 12.99 -7.11 -5.89
N PHE A 112 11.68 -7.17 -5.69
CA PHE A 112 10.98 -8.43 -5.50
C PHE A 112 10.58 -9.00 -6.86
N ARG A 113 11.24 -10.06 -7.31
CA ARG A 113 10.89 -10.76 -8.57
C ARG A 113 10.83 -9.81 -9.78
N GLY A 114 11.73 -8.84 -9.82
CA GLY A 114 11.82 -7.84 -10.89
C GLY A 114 10.88 -6.64 -10.74
N TYR A 115 10.14 -6.54 -9.63
CA TYR A 115 9.28 -5.40 -9.29
C TYR A 115 9.84 -4.57 -8.14
N GLY A 116 9.60 -3.27 -8.21
CA GLY A 116 9.70 -2.35 -7.09
C GLY A 116 8.31 -1.82 -6.73
N PHE A 117 8.15 -1.35 -5.49
CA PHE A 117 6.91 -0.78 -4.98
C PHE A 117 7.15 0.65 -4.49
N LYS A 118 6.10 1.49 -4.50
CA LYS A 118 6.12 2.82 -3.88
C LYS A 118 4.72 3.26 -3.52
N MET A 119 4.62 4.19 -2.57
CA MET A 119 3.43 5.01 -2.44
C MET A 119 3.34 5.98 -3.63
N ILE A 120 2.11 6.19 -4.11
CA ILE A 120 1.78 7.24 -5.07
C ILE A 120 1.74 8.56 -4.29
N LEU A 121 2.33 9.62 -4.85
CA LEU A 121 2.58 10.86 -4.14
C LEU A 121 1.39 11.82 -4.19
N TYR A 122 0.68 11.84 -5.32
CA TYR A 122 -0.40 12.79 -5.57
C TYR A 122 -1.72 12.06 -5.84
N ASP A 123 -2.81 12.64 -5.36
CA ASP A 123 -4.17 12.16 -5.63
C ASP A 123 -4.65 12.50 -7.05
N SER A 124 -5.91 12.20 -7.36
CA SER A 124 -6.50 12.48 -8.68
C SER A 124 -6.57 13.95 -9.06
N VAL A 125 -6.57 14.88 -8.10
CA VAL A 125 -6.61 16.32 -8.38
C VAL A 125 -5.20 16.93 -8.40
N GLY A 126 -4.18 16.17 -7.99
CA GLY A 126 -2.78 16.61 -7.99
C GLY A 126 -2.33 17.15 -6.64
N LEU A 127 -3.14 16.98 -5.58
CA LEU A 127 -2.74 17.30 -4.22
C LEU A 127 -1.89 16.16 -3.67
N PHE A 128 -0.91 16.51 -2.85
CA PHE A 128 -0.06 15.51 -2.21
C PHE A 128 -0.88 14.67 -1.23
N TYR A 129 -0.77 13.33 -1.27
CA TYR A 129 -1.49 12.46 -0.34
C TYR A 129 -1.09 12.77 1.10
N ALA A 130 0.22 12.87 1.36
CA ALA A 130 0.68 12.97 2.74
C ALA A 130 0.42 14.37 3.32
N ASN A 131 -0.44 14.41 4.32
CA ASN A 131 -0.63 15.55 5.22
C ASN A 131 0.51 15.58 6.23
N ALA A 132 0.78 16.77 6.76
CA ALA A 132 1.72 16.92 7.87
C ALA A 132 1.16 16.17 9.09
N ASP A 133 1.91 15.20 9.58
CA ASP A 133 1.65 14.56 10.86
C ASP A 133 1.81 15.63 11.96
N PRO A 134 0.82 15.86 12.83
CA PRO A 134 0.89 16.94 13.82
C PRO A 134 2.04 16.79 14.82
N SER A 135 2.47 15.56 15.10
CA SER A 135 3.50 15.26 16.10
C SER A 135 4.92 15.46 15.56
N THR A 136 5.14 15.16 14.28
CA THR A 136 6.46 15.22 13.65
C THR A 136 6.60 16.38 12.66
N GLN A 137 5.50 16.99 12.24
CA GLN A 137 5.38 17.93 11.12
C GLN A 137 5.84 17.34 9.78
N ILE A 138 6.16 16.05 9.72
CA ILE A 138 6.56 15.37 8.50
C ILE A 138 5.31 14.98 7.73
N ARG A 139 5.30 15.24 6.42
CA ARG A 139 4.21 14.81 5.56
C ARG A 139 4.26 13.31 5.35
N SER A 140 3.50 12.53 6.14
CA SER A 140 3.55 11.07 6.08
C SER A 140 2.22 10.32 6.08
N THR A 141 1.12 10.97 6.47
CA THR A 141 -0.17 10.27 6.65
C THR A 141 -1.32 10.94 5.90
N ASN A 142 -2.39 10.21 5.64
CA ASN A 142 -3.62 10.75 5.05
C ASN A 142 -4.84 10.09 5.70
N LEU A 143 -5.81 10.89 6.13
CA LEU A 143 -6.98 10.38 6.84
C LEU A 143 -7.81 9.38 6.01
N ASN A 144 -7.89 9.55 4.69
CA ASN A 144 -8.94 8.94 3.90
C ASN A 144 -8.47 8.12 2.72
N SER A 145 -7.28 8.37 2.19
CA SER A 145 -6.90 7.84 0.88
C SER A 145 -5.42 7.55 0.77
N PHE A 146 -5.09 6.60 -0.09
CA PHE A 146 -3.71 6.29 -0.47
C PHE A 146 -3.68 5.69 -1.86
N GLY A 147 -2.50 5.69 -2.48
CA GLY A 147 -2.24 4.94 -3.69
C GLY A 147 -0.91 4.19 -3.57
N ILE A 148 -0.84 2.98 -4.10
CA ILE A 148 0.39 2.20 -4.17
C ILE A 148 0.63 1.80 -5.63
N LEU A 149 1.88 1.87 -6.07
CA LEU A 149 2.35 1.41 -7.37
C LEU A 149 3.24 0.18 -7.19
N ALA A 150 3.06 -0.82 -8.04
CA ALA A 150 4.05 -1.84 -8.37
C ALA A 150 4.58 -1.56 -9.78
N PHE A 151 5.88 -1.31 -9.90
CA PHE A 151 6.53 -0.95 -11.16
C PHE A 151 7.58 -2.00 -11.54
N PRO A 152 7.58 -2.49 -12.79
CA PRO A 152 8.59 -3.45 -13.24
C PRO A 152 9.93 -2.75 -13.45
N LEU A 153 10.97 -3.23 -12.78
CA LEU A 153 12.32 -2.68 -12.88
C LEU A 153 13.13 -3.35 -14.00
N GLN A 154 12.69 -4.52 -14.47
CA GLN A 154 13.29 -5.22 -15.59
C GLN A 154 12.70 -4.78 -16.93
N LYS A 155 13.29 -3.73 -17.53
CA LYS A 155 12.83 -3.11 -18.80
C LYS A 155 12.69 -4.10 -19.97
N LYS A 156 13.49 -5.17 -20.01
CA LYS A 156 13.49 -6.16 -21.10
C LYS A 156 12.23 -7.03 -21.14
N LEU A 157 11.50 -7.16 -20.03
CA LEU A 157 10.45 -8.17 -19.88
C LEU A 157 9.06 -7.75 -20.35
N LYS A 158 8.88 -6.55 -20.95
CA LYS A 158 7.56 -6.01 -21.36
C LYS A 158 6.47 -6.31 -20.31
N LEU A 159 6.73 -5.90 -19.07
CA LEU A 159 5.86 -6.14 -17.93
C LEU A 159 4.91 -4.97 -17.71
N LYS A 160 3.73 -5.24 -17.16
CA LYS A 160 2.79 -4.20 -16.75
C LYS A 160 3.17 -3.63 -15.38
N SER A 161 2.84 -2.36 -15.19
CA SER A 161 2.74 -1.72 -13.88
C SER A 161 1.33 -1.88 -13.34
N PHE A 162 1.21 -1.88 -12.02
CA PHE A 162 -0.06 -2.06 -11.30
C PHE A 162 -0.23 -0.97 -10.25
N ILE A 163 -1.45 -0.48 -10.07
CA ILE A 163 -1.79 0.45 -8.99
C ILE A 163 -2.96 -0.08 -8.18
N ILE A 164 -3.01 0.24 -6.89
CA ILE A 164 -4.11 -0.07 -5.97
C ILE A 164 -4.36 1.14 -5.05
N ASN A 165 -5.62 1.37 -4.67
CA ASN A 165 -6.02 2.44 -3.74
C ASN A 165 -6.69 1.91 -2.47
N GLU A 166 -7.15 2.81 -1.61
CA GLU A 166 -7.85 2.51 -0.35
C GLU A 166 -9.14 1.68 -0.53
N LYS A 167 -9.73 1.71 -1.73
CA LYS A 167 -10.95 0.95 -2.08
C LYS A 167 -10.65 -0.44 -2.67
N CYS A 168 -9.39 -0.90 -2.60
CA CYS A 168 -8.93 -2.15 -3.19
C CYS A 168 -9.12 -2.22 -4.72
N GLN A 169 -9.19 -1.06 -5.40
CA GLN A 169 -9.36 -1.03 -6.85
C GLN A 169 -8.01 -1.18 -7.52
N ILE A 170 -7.81 -2.30 -8.23
CA ILE A 170 -6.56 -2.57 -8.94
C ILE A 170 -6.69 -2.20 -10.41
N PHE A 171 -5.67 -1.52 -10.92
CA PHE A 171 -5.52 -1.24 -12.34
C PHE A 171 -4.14 -1.64 -12.86
N SER A 172 -4.04 -1.86 -14.17
CA SER A 172 -2.78 -2.14 -14.86
C SER A 172 -2.58 -1.26 -16.08
N LYS A 173 -1.32 -0.92 -16.37
CA LYS A 173 -0.90 -0.15 -17.55
C LYS A 173 0.56 -0.46 -17.88
N TYR A 174 0.92 -0.39 -19.16
CA TYR A 174 2.33 -0.35 -19.55
C TYR A 174 2.84 1.08 -19.39
N LEU A 175 3.74 1.29 -18.43
CA LEU A 175 4.39 2.58 -18.21
C LEU A 175 5.79 2.55 -18.81
N LYS A 176 6.25 3.66 -19.37
CA LYS A 176 7.64 3.79 -19.86
C LYS A 176 8.56 4.26 -18.74
N LYS A 177 8.04 5.11 -17.86
CA LYS A 177 8.73 5.73 -16.74
C LYS A 177 7.90 5.59 -15.46
N ILE A 178 8.57 5.54 -14.32
CA ILE A 178 7.93 5.39 -13.02
C ILE A 178 7.16 6.64 -12.61
N GLU A 179 7.63 7.82 -13.04
CA GLU A 179 7.05 9.13 -12.73
C GLU A 179 5.64 9.29 -13.33
N GLU A 180 5.31 8.54 -14.38
CA GLU A 180 3.97 8.51 -14.99
C GLU A 180 2.88 8.05 -14.01
N ALA A 181 3.26 7.38 -12.91
CA ALA A 181 2.36 6.95 -11.84
C ALA A 181 2.70 7.59 -10.48
N ASN A 182 3.28 8.79 -10.49
CA ASN A 182 3.38 9.61 -9.26
C ASN A 182 2.02 10.17 -8.82
N LYS A 183 1.06 10.24 -9.73
CA LYS A 183 -0.29 10.76 -9.51
C LYS A 183 -1.32 9.66 -9.73
N TRP A 184 -2.31 9.55 -8.84
CA TRP A 184 -3.46 8.67 -9.06
C TRP A 184 -4.28 9.18 -10.26
N PRO A 185 -4.70 8.31 -11.20
CA PRO A 185 -5.47 8.75 -12.36
C PRO A 185 -6.87 9.25 -11.96
N SER A 186 -7.29 10.40 -12.48
CA SER A 186 -8.63 10.94 -12.26
C SER A 186 -9.69 10.11 -12.97
N PHE A 187 -9.35 9.62 -14.17
CA PHE A 187 -10.21 8.77 -15.00
C PHE A 187 -9.41 7.57 -15.52
N PRO A 188 -9.13 6.56 -14.67
CA PRO A 188 -8.20 5.47 -15.00
C PRO A 188 -8.43 4.87 -16.39
N LYS A 189 -9.67 4.51 -16.73
CA LYS A 189 -10.01 3.91 -18.02
C LYS A 189 -9.70 4.82 -19.22
N LYS A 190 -10.03 6.11 -19.13
CA LYS A 190 -9.75 7.11 -20.19
C LYS A 190 -8.25 7.34 -20.34
N GLU A 191 -7.51 7.23 -19.24
CA GLU A 191 -6.05 7.36 -19.19
C GLU A 191 -5.30 6.06 -19.55
N GLY A 192 -6.01 5.05 -20.09
CA GLY A 192 -5.42 3.80 -20.59
C GLY A 192 -5.16 2.74 -19.52
N TRP A 193 -5.64 2.94 -18.28
CA TRP A 193 -5.58 1.93 -17.23
C TRP A 193 -6.68 0.88 -17.39
N LYS A 194 -6.29 -0.40 -17.31
CA LYS A 194 -7.21 -1.53 -17.36
C LYS A 194 -7.50 -2.03 -15.95
N SER A 195 -8.76 -1.99 -15.54
CA SER A 195 -9.21 -2.51 -14.24
C SER A 195 -8.99 -4.02 -14.16
N ILE A 196 -8.53 -4.49 -13.00
CA ILE A 196 -8.35 -5.91 -12.69
C ILE A 196 -9.44 -6.28 -11.67
N LYS A 197 -10.30 -7.22 -12.05
CA LYS A 197 -11.26 -7.80 -11.12
C LYS A 197 -10.54 -8.83 -10.24
N ILE A 198 -10.64 -8.65 -8.94
CA ILE A 198 -10.24 -9.66 -7.97
C ILE A 198 -11.49 -10.46 -7.65
N THR A 199 -11.52 -11.70 -8.09
CA THR A 199 -12.56 -12.65 -7.71
C THR A 199 -12.15 -13.29 -6.39
N LYS A 200 -13.09 -13.36 -5.44
CA LYS A 200 -12.92 -14.17 -4.23
C LYS A 200 -12.81 -15.63 -4.70
N VAL A 201 -11.92 -16.41 -4.12
CA VAL A 201 -11.90 -17.86 -4.35
C VAL A 201 -12.51 -18.52 -3.13
N ASP A 202 -13.45 -19.42 -3.39
CA ASP A 202 -14.04 -20.29 -2.38
C ASP A 202 -12.94 -21.22 -1.86
N ASN A 203 -12.80 -21.27 -0.54
CA ASN A 203 -11.90 -22.22 0.10
C ASN A 203 -12.51 -23.62 -0.09
N ASN A 204 -12.01 -24.38 -1.06
CA ASN A 204 -12.19 -25.83 -1.10
C ASN A 204 -11.27 -26.49 -0.07
#